data_AF-A0A557XVG5-F1
#
_entry.id   AF-A0A557XVG5-F1
#
_cell.length_a   1.000
_cell.length_b   1.000
_cell.length_c   1.000
_cell.angle_alpha   90.00
_cell.angle_beta   90.00
_cell.angle_gamma   90.00
#
_symmetry.space_group_name_H-M   'P 1'
#
loop_
_entity.id
_entity.type
_entity.pdbx_description
1 polymer ?
#
loop_
_entity_poly.entity_id
_entity_poly.type
_entity_poly.pdbx_seq_one_letter_code
_entity_poly.pdbx_strand_id
1 'polypeptide(L)' 'MTSTEFRLRVDAWRALPAEEKTRRRRATVVDEVVGSMRMEREPVSATWERRARAAMRARLAV' A
#
# COMPACT_ATOMS: atom_id res chain seq x y z
N MET A 1 4.76 -16.52 11.62
CA MET A 1 3.31 -16.49 11.39
C MET A 1 2.84 -17.90 11.12
N THR A 2 1.92 -18.41 11.92
CA THR A 2 1.33 -19.74 11.76
C THR A 2 0.22 -19.73 10.70
N SER A 3 -0.17 -20.91 10.20
CA SER A 3 -1.31 -21.05 9.27
C SER A 3 -2.63 -20.50 9.85
N THR A 4 -2.83 -20.64 11.17
CA THR A 4 -4.01 -20.10 11.86
C THR A 4 -3.99 -18.57 11.92
N GLU A 5 -2.85 -17.97 12.28
CA GLU A 5 -2.68 -16.52 12.29
C GLU A 5 -2.89 -15.90 10.90
N PHE A 6 -2.39 -16.56 9.85
CA PHE A 6 -2.60 -16.13 8.48
C PHE A 6 -4.09 -16.12 8.10
N ARG A 7 -4.80 -17.22 8.39
CA ARG A 7 -6.24 -17.34 8.12
C ARG A 7 -7.04 -16.26 8.84
N LEU A 8 -6.78 -16.04 10.13
CA LEU A 8 -7.44 -14.99 10.91
C LEU A 8 -7.23 -13.60 10.29
N ARG A 9 -6.02 -13.31 9.80
CA ARG A 9 -5.71 -12.04 9.14
C ARG A 9 -6.41 -11.90 7.79
N VAL A 10 -6.56 -12.99 7.02
CA VAL A 10 -7.31 -13.00 5.76
C VAL A 10 -8.80 -12.80 6.02
N ASP A 11 -9.37 -13.46 7.02
CA ASP A 11 -10.79 -13.32 7.36
C ASP A 11 -11.09 -11.90 7.87
N ALA A 12 -10.24 -11.36 8.75
CA ALA A 12 -10.32 -9.97 9.18
C ALA A 12 -10.24 -8.99 8.00
N TRP A 13 -9.36 -9.23 7.03
CA TRP A 13 -9.27 -8.43 5.83
C TRP A 13 -10.55 -8.54 4.97
N ARG A 14 -11.08 -9.75 4.79
CA ARG A 14 -12.31 -9.99 4.01
C ARG A 14 -13.53 -9.35 4.64
N ALA A 15 -13.59 -9.26 5.96
CA ALA A 15 -14.68 -8.62 6.69
C ALA A 15 -14.71 -7.09 6.55
N LEU A 16 -13.62 -6.44 6.09
CA LEU A 16 -13.59 -4.99 5.94
C LEU A 16 -14.57 -4.50 4.85
N PRO A 17 -15.20 -3.32 5.04
CA PRO A 17 -15.95 -2.63 4.00
C PRO A 17 -15.09 -2.37 2.75
N ALA A 18 -15.74 -2.28 1.59
CA ALA A 18 -15.05 -2.01 0.32
C ALA A 18 -14.27 -0.69 0.34
N GLU A 19 -14.81 0.33 1.01
CA GLU A 19 -14.16 1.64 1.19
C GLU A 19 -12.88 1.53 2.01
N GLU A 20 -12.90 0.80 3.12
CA GLU A 20 -11.73 0.61 3.97
C GLU A 20 -10.65 -0.23 3.26
N LYS A 21 -11.06 -1.27 2.52
CA LYS A 21 -10.13 -2.02 1.65
C LYS A 21 -9.48 -1.11 0.61
N THR A 22 -10.27 -0.23 -0.01
CA THR A 22 -9.80 0.74 -1.01
C THR A 22 -8.85 1.75 -0.39
N ARG A 23 -9.18 2.30 0.78
CA ARG A 23 -8.34 3.24 1.53
C ARG A 23 -6.98 2.60 1.87
N ARG A 24 -6.99 1.37 2.40
CA ARG A 24 -5.76 0.65 2.75
C ARG A 24 -4.89 0.35 1.54
N ARG A 25 -5.46 -0.08 0.42
CA ARG A 25 -4.72 -0.28 -0.84
C ARG A 25 -4.12 1.02 -1.36
N ARG A 26 -4.89 2.12 -1.34
CA ARG A 26 -4.40 3.44 -1.73
C ARG A 26 -3.26 3.93 -0.83
N ALA A 27 -3.23 3.51 0.43
CA ALA A 27 -2.16 3.84 1.36
C ALA A 27 -0.84 3.08 1.12
N THR A 28 -0.86 1.97 0.38
CA THR A 28 0.34 1.15 0.10
C THR A 28 0.87 1.31 -1.32
N VAL A 29 0.08 1.86 -2.25
CA VAL A 29 0.43 1.89 -3.69
C VAL A 29 1.79 2.51 -4.00
N VAL A 30 2.17 3.59 -3.30
CA VAL A 30 3.47 4.24 -3.53
C VAL A 30 4.61 3.34 -3.05
N ASP A 31 4.44 2.65 -1.92
CA ASP A 31 5.44 1.70 -1.42
C ASP A 31 5.58 0.49 -2.35
N GLU A 32 4.49 0.01 -2.92
CA GLU A 32 4.49 -1.07 -3.91
C GLU A 32 5.25 -0.69 -5.17
N VAL A 33 5.01 0.51 -5.73
CA VAL A 33 5.73 1.01 -6.91
C VAL A 33 7.22 1.19 -6.60
N VAL A 34 7.57 1.82 -5.48
CA VAL A 34 8.97 2.00 -5.06
C VAL A 34 9.67 0.66 -4.90
N GLY A 35 8.98 -0.32 -4.28
CA GLY A 35 9.48 -1.68 -4.13
C GLY A 35 9.74 -2.37 -5.47
N SER A 36 8.77 -2.34 -6.38
CA SER A 36 8.90 -2.96 -7.72
C SER A 36 10.07 -2.37 -8.50
N MET A 37 10.12 -1.04 -8.61
CA MET A 37 11.16 -0.33 -9.37
C MET A 37 12.56 -0.61 -8.80
N ARG A 38 12.69 -0.73 -7.47
CA ARG A 38 13.96 -1.15 -6.84
C ARG A 38 14.33 -2.59 -7.16
N MET A 39 13.38 -3.52 -7.15
CA MET A 39 13.63 -4.92 -7.54
C MET A 39 14.10 -5.04 -8.99
N GLU A 40 13.57 -4.19 -9.87
CA GLU A 40 13.94 -4.10 -11.29
C GLU A 40 15.28 -3.39 -11.53
N ARG A 41 15.96 -2.93 -10.47
CA ARG A 41 17.20 -2.13 -10.52
C ARG A 41 17.04 -0.77 -11.22
N GLU A 42 15.81 -0.29 -11.31
CA GLU A 42 15.45 1.00 -11.89
C GLU A 42 14.78 1.89 -10.82
N PRO A 43 15.50 2.29 -9.75
CA PRO A 43 14.86 3.01 -8.65
C PRO A 43 14.27 4.34 -9.14
N VAL A 44 13.06 4.63 -8.68
CA VAL A 44 12.46 5.96 -8.86
C VAL A 44 13.31 7.04 -8.17
N SER A 45 13.27 8.25 -8.71
CA SER A 45 13.99 9.37 -8.09
C SER A 45 13.41 9.73 -6.71
N ALA A 46 14.28 10.18 -5.80
CA ALA A 46 13.85 10.62 -4.46
C ALA A 46 12.82 11.78 -4.52
N THR A 47 12.94 12.66 -5.52
CA THR A 47 11.98 13.75 -5.76
C THR A 47 10.61 13.19 -6.14
N TRP A 48 10.57 12.16 -6.99
CA TRP A 48 9.33 11.48 -7.34
C TRP A 48 8.71 10.81 -6.10
N GLU A 49 9.49 10.04 -5.31
CA GLU A 49 8.99 9.37 -4.11
C GLU A 49 8.34 10.37 -3.14
N ARG A 50 9.00 11.50 -2.88
CA ARG A 50 8.49 12.54 -1.99
C ARG A 50 7.17 13.13 -2.49
N ARG A 51 7.08 13.46 -3.78
CA ARG A 51 5.86 14.01 -4.39
C ARG A 51 4.72 13.01 -4.40
N ALA A 52 5.00 11.75 -4.76
CA ALA A 52 4.03 10.67 -4.79
C ALA A 52 3.44 10.40 -3.40
N ARG A 53 4.29 10.35 -2.36
CA ARG A 53 3.83 10.19 -0.96
C ARG A 53 2.97 11.36 -0.50
N ALA A 54 3.31 12.59 -0.87
CA ALA A 54 2.50 13.76 -0.53
C ALA A 54 1.12 13.71 -1.21
N ALA A 55 1.07 13.40 -2.51
CA ALA A 55 -0.18 13.24 -3.25
C ALA A 55 -1.04 12.10 -2.70
N MET A 56 -0.42 10.97 -2.35
CA MET A 56 -1.11 9.83 -1.73
C MET A 56 -1.76 10.22 -0.41
N ARG A 57 -1.02 10.90 0.49
CA ARG A 57 -1.58 11.38 1.76
C ARG A 57 -2.74 12.35 1.56
N ALA A 58 -2.61 13.30 0.63
CA ALA A 58 -3.69 14.23 0.31
C ALA A 58 -4.95 13.51 -0.16
N ARG A 59 -4.81 12.46 -0.98
CA ARG A 59 -5.93 11.66 -1.50
C ARG A 59 -6.57 10.72 -0.47
N LEU A 60 -5.91 10.47 0.66
CA LEU A 60 -6.43 9.69 1.78
C LEU A 60 -7.11 10.56 2.85
N ALA A 61 -6.87 11.87 2.82
CA ALA A 61 -7.47 12.84 3.74
C ALA A 61 -8.83 13.38 3.25
N VAL A 62 -9.24 12.97 2.04
CA VAL A 62 -10.53 13.24 1.39
C VAL A 62 -11.36 11.97 1.42
#